data_AF-A0A2T6GQE7-F1
#
_entry.id   AF-A0A2T6GQE7-F1
#
_cell.length_a   1.000
_cell.length_b   1.000
_cell.length_c   1.000
_cell.angle_alpha   90.00
_cell.angle_beta   90.00
_cell.angle_gamma   90.00
#
_symmetry.space_group_name_H-M   'P 1'
#
loop_
_entity.id
_entity.type
_entity.pdbx_description
1 polymer ?
#
loop_
_entity_poly.entity_id
_entity_poly.type
_entity_poly.pdbx_seq_one_letter_code
_entity_poly.pdbx_strand_id
1 'polypeptide(L)'
;MGVAWGQFIAAPAYAALQEQVRALTGAADQSSLQLQVYHLDQPVPAMGVSLQDYSAECGAEAIEISVLGIGYPLYEQLFPHAVAAYLKAPG
;
A
#
# COMPACT_ATOMS: atom_id res chain seq x y z
N MET A 1 -16.04 -0.72 -4.37
CA MET A 1 -14.60 -0.52 -4.12
C MET A 1 -14.23 -1.38 -2.93
N GLY A 2 -13.18 -2.21 -3.02
CA GLY A 2 -12.71 -3.00 -1.89
C GLY A 2 -11.51 -2.33 -1.22
N VAL A 3 -11.43 -2.42 0.10
CA VAL A 3 -10.33 -1.93 0.92
C VAL A 3 -9.74 -3.10 1.69
N ALA A 4 -8.42 -3.26 1.64
CA ALA A 4 -7.68 -4.19 2.47
C ALA A 4 -6.67 -3.39 3.32
N TRP A 5 -6.36 -3.88 4.51
CA TRP A 5 -5.43 -3.23 5.44
C TRP A 5 -4.55 -4.28 6.13
N GLY A 6 -3.39 -3.83 6.60
CA GLY A 6 -2.40 -4.67 7.27
C GLY A 6 -1.25 -3.83 7.82
N GLN A 7 -0.29 -4.49 8.46
CA GLN A 7 0.93 -3.86 8.96
C GLN A 7 2.00 -3.86 7.87
N PHE A 8 2.67 -2.72 7.68
CA PHE A 8 3.88 -2.66 6.87
C PHE A 8 5.10 -3.03 7.72
N ILE A 9 5.87 -4.01 7.25
CA ILE A 9 7.13 -4.41 7.88
C ILE A 9 8.27 -3.93 6.98
N ALA A 10 8.90 -2.83 7.36
CA ALA A 10 9.98 -2.24 6.59
C ALA A 10 11.22 -3.16 6.56
N ALA A 11 11.70 -3.48 5.36
CA ALA A 11 13.01 -4.11 5.23
C ALA A 11 14.12 -3.13 5.64
N PRO A 12 15.29 -3.60 6.10
CA PRO A 12 16.40 -2.72 6.48
C PRO A 12 16.83 -1.73 5.39
N ALA A 13 16.70 -2.13 4.11
CA ALA A 13 17.01 -1.28 2.96
C ALA A 13 16.13 -0.02 2.87
N TYR A 14 14.95 -0.02 3.50
CA TYR A 14 14.05 1.14 3.51
C TYR A 14 14.69 2.37 4.17
N ALA A 15 15.58 2.17 5.15
CA ALA A 15 16.27 3.26 5.83
C ALA A 15 17.04 4.19 4.86
N ALA A 16 17.51 3.67 3.72
CA ALA A 16 18.22 4.46 2.71
C ALA A 16 17.29 5.37 1.87
N LEU A 17 15.98 5.08 1.83
CA LEU A 17 14.97 5.84 1.07
C LEU A 17 14.07 6.68 2.00
N GLN A 18 14.15 6.44 3.29
CA GLN A 18 13.18 6.93 4.27
C GLN A 18 13.07 8.47 4.28
N GLU A 19 14.18 9.19 4.21
CA GLU A 19 14.16 10.66 4.15
C GLU A 19 13.49 11.19 2.87
N GLN A 20 13.75 10.54 1.73
CA GLN A 20 13.14 10.91 0.45
C GLN A 20 11.62 10.68 0.47
N VAL A 21 11.18 9.56 1.06
CA VAL A 21 9.75 9.27 1.21
C VAL A 21 9.08 10.30 2.13
N ARG A 22 9.69 10.61 3.28
CA ARG A 22 9.15 11.63 4.20
C ARG A 22 9.02 12.99 3.51
N ALA A 23 9.99 13.39 2.69
CA ALA A 23 9.93 14.63 1.92
C ALA A 23 8.77 14.66 0.90
N LEU A 24 8.26 13.50 0.49
CA LEU A 24 7.13 13.34 -0.43
C LEU A 24 5.82 12.96 0.28
N THR A 25 5.82 12.91 1.61
CA THR A 25 4.62 12.63 2.40
C THR A 25 3.63 13.78 2.26
N GLY A 26 2.38 13.46 1.92
CA GLY A 26 1.33 14.42 1.57
C GLY A 26 1.45 15.04 0.17
N ALA A 27 2.48 14.72 -0.61
CA ALA A 27 2.60 15.18 -1.98
C ALA A 27 1.53 14.52 -2.88
N ALA A 28 0.98 15.29 -3.82
CA ALA A 28 0.02 14.78 -4.79
C ALA A 28 0.66 13.84 -5.83
N ASP A 29 1.98 13.95 -6.03
CA ASP A 29 2.75 13.15 -6.98
C ASP A 29 3.99 12.55 -6.30
N GLN A 30 4.13 11.23 -6.41
CA GLN A 30 5.26 10.44 -5.93
C GLN A 30 5.92 9.63 -7.05
N SER A 31 5.70 10.00 -8.32
CA SER A 31 6.20 9.28 -9.50
C SER A 31 7.73 9.10 -9.52
N SER A 32 8.48 10.00 -8.89
CA SER A 32 9.93 9.92 -8.74
C SER A 32 10.42 8.69 -7.95
N LEU A 33 9.56 8.11 -7.10
CA LEU A 33 9.86 6.91 -6.32
C LEU A 33 9.73 5.61 -7.15
N GLN A 34 9.06 5.66 -8.31
CA GLN A 34 8.87 4.51 -9.20
C GLN A 34 8.36 3.24 -8.48
N LEU A 35 7.39 3.44 -7.57
CA LEU A 35 6.88 2.39 -6.69
C LEU A 35 6.17 1.28 -7.47
N GLN A 36 6.42 0.03 -7.08
CA GLN A 36 5.80 -1.16 -7.61
C GLN A 36 5.46 -2.12 -6.48
N VAL A 37 4.40 -2.91 -6.65
CA VAL A 37 3.95 -3.90 -5.67
C VAL A 37 4.04 -5.27 -6.29
N TYR A 38 4.56 -6.22 -5.51
CA TYR A 38 4.68 -7.62 -5.90
C TYR A 38 3.96 -8.51 -4.89
N HIS A 39 3.34 -9.57 -5.38
CA HIS A 39 2.79 -10.65 -4.58
C HIS A 39 3.41 -11.96 -5.08
N LEU A 40 4.19 -12.64 -4.22
CA LEU A 40 4.92 -13.86 -4.57
C LEU A 40 5.74 -13.70 -5.87
N ASP A 41 6.54 -12.62 -5.91
CA ASP A 41 7.38 -12.23 -7.05
C ASP A 41 6.64 -11.87 -8.35
N GLN A 42 5.31 -11.84 -8.33
CA GLN A 42 4.50 -11.39 -9.47
C GLN A 42 4.06 -9.94 -9.27
N PRO A 43 4.20 -9.07 -10.28
CA PRO A 43 3.76 -7.69 -10.18
C PRO A 43 2.24 -7.63 -10.03
N VAL A 44 1.76 -6.80 -9.11
CA VAL A 44 0.33 -6.55 -8.92
C VAL A 44 -0.08 -5.39 -9.85
N PRO A 45 -0.92 -5.63 -10.89
CA PRO A 45 -1.46 -4.55 -11.71
C PRO A 45 -2.38 -3.65 -10.87
N ALA A 46 -1.87 -2.48 -10.53
CA ALA A 46 -2.55 -1.42 -9.81
C ALA A 46 -2.48 -0.12 -10.62
N MET A 47 -3.44 0.78 -10.41
CA MET A 47 -3.42 2.11 -11.03
C MET A 47 -2.40 3.05 -10.36
N GLY A 48 -2.13 2.85 -9.07
CA GLY A 48 -1.19 3.67 -8.34
C GLY A 48 -0.75 3.03 -7.03
N VAL A 49 0.47 3.38 -6.63
CA VAL A 49 1.06 3.01 -5.35
C VAL A 49 1.60 4.29 -4.72
N SER A 50 1.31 4.51 -3.45
CA SER A 50 1.88 5.62 -2.68
C SER A 50 2.33 5.16 -1.31
N LEU A 51 3.30 5.89 -0.76
CA LEU A 51 3.88 5.65 0.54
C LEU A 51 3.85 6.94 1.36
N GLN A 52 3.35 6.87 2.58
CA GLN A 52 3.37 7.98 3.54
C GLN A 52 4.17 7.55 4.76
N ASP A 53 5.19 8.31 5.12
CA ASP A 53 6.04 8.00 6.26
C ASP A 53 5.89 9.10 7.31
N TYR A 54 5.11 8.80 8.34
CA TYR A 54 4.92 9.66 9.53
C TYR A 54 5.76 9.17 10.70
N SER A 55 6.79 8.34 10.44
CA SER A 55 7.47 7.65 11.52
C SER A 55 8.37 8.56 12.35
N ALA A 56 8.68 9.76 11.85
CA ALA A 56 9.37 10.80 12.61
C ALA A 56 8.47 11.41 13.69
N GLU A 57 7.18 11.58 13.42
CA GLU A 57 6.21 12.22 14.32
C GLU A 57 5.44 11.20 15.18
N CYS A 58 5.14 10.03 14.62
CA CYS A 58 4.19 9.07 15.16
C CYS A 58 4.83 7.72 15.54
N GLY A 59 6.15 7.58 15.40
CA GLY A 59 6.91 6.37 15.75
C GLY A 59 7.11 5.40 14.60
N ALA A 60 8.00 4.42 14.77
CA ALA A 60 8.53 3.57 13.68
C ALA A 60 7.48 2.85 12.82
N GLU A 61 6.32 2.54 13.41
CA GLU A 61 5.22 1.81 12.74
C GLU A 61 4.28 2.72 11.94
N ALA A 62 4.45 4.05 12.04
CA ALA A 62 3.57 5.02 11.37
C ALA A 62 3.96 5.23 9.90
N ILE A 63 3.92 4.14 9.13
CA ILE A 63 4.17 4.12 7.69
C ILE A 63 2.93 3.52 7.01
N GLU A 64 2.37 4.25 6.06
CA GLU A 64 1.19 3.84 5.31
C GLU A 64 1.57 3.54 3.84
N ILE A 65 1.05 2.43 3.33
CA ILE A 65 1.13 2.09 1.90
C ILE A 65 -0.28 2.01 1.35
N SER A 66 -0.54 2.77 0.29
CA SER A 66 -1.79 2.74 -0.44
C SER A 66 -1.57 2.13 -1.83
N VAL A 67 -2.31 1.08 -2.15
CA VAL A 67 -2.31 0.43 -3.47
C VAL A 67 -3.71 0.56 -4.07
N LEU A 68 -3.83 1.37 -5.11
CA LEU A 68 -5.10 1.81 -5.67
C LEU A 68 -5.37 1.15 -7.02
N GLY A 69 -6.64 0.83 -7.27
CA GLY A 69 -7.09 0.37 -8.59
C GLY A 69 -6.69 -1.06 -8.96
N ILE A 70 -6.52 -1.95 -7.98
CA ILE A 70 -6.43 -3.39 -8.26
C ILE A 70 -7.80 -3.87 -8.77
N GLY A 71 -7.85 -4.35 -10.02
CA GLY A 71 -9.08 -4.79 -10.67
C GLY A 71 -9.54 -6.19 -10.27
N TYR A 72 -10.80 -6.51 -10.55
CA TYR A 72 -11.30 -7.90 -10.54
C TYR A 72 -10.83 -8.64 -11.81
N PRO A 73 -10.58 -9.97 -11.76
CA PRO A 73 -10.79 -10.86 -10.60
C PRO A 73 -9.62 -10.86 -9.60
N LEU A 74 -8.50 -10.20 -9.89
CA LEU A 74 -7.28 -10.27 -9.07
C LEU A 74 -7.50 -9.79 -7.63
N TYR A 75 -8.27 -8.71 -7.43
CA TYR A 75 -8.57 -8.21 -6.09
C TYR A 75 -9.22 -9.27 -5.18
N GLU A 76 -10.16 -10.06 -5.73
CA GLU A 76 -10.80 -11.15 -4.98
C GLU A 76 -9.84 -12.30 -4.65
N GLN A 77 -8.92 -12.60 -5.57
CA GLN A 77 -7.91 -13.64 -5.37
C GLN A 77 -6.91 -13.24 -4.28
N LEU A 78 -6.51 -11.96 -4.24
CA LEU A 78 -5.56 -11.45 -3.25
C LEU A 78 -6.21 -11.25 -1.87
N PHE A 79 -7.48 -10.83 -1.82
CA PHE A 79 -8.16 -10.48 -0.58
C PHE A 79 -9.52 -11.19 -0.41
N PRO A 80 -9.56 -12.53 -0.45
CA PRO A 80 -10.81 -13.29 -0.46
C PRO A 80 -11.66 -13.07 0.80
N HIS A 81 -11.00 -12.90 1.95
CA HIS A 81 -11.68 -12.61 3.22
C HIS A 81 -12.32 -11.22 3.26
N ALA A 82 -11.66 -10.21 2.66
CA ALA A 82 -12.20 -8.86 2.57
C ALA A 82 -13.43 -8.84 1.66
N VAL A 83 -13.36 -9.50 0.50
CA VAL A 83 -14.50 -9.66 -0.41
C VAL A 83 -15.66 -10.40 0.28
N ALA A 84 -15.37 -11.50 0.96
CA ALA A 84 -16.38 -12.25 1.69
C ALA A 84 -17.06 -11.43 2.81
N ALA A 85 -16.34 -10.52 3.47
CA ALA A 85 -16.91 -9.63 4.47
C ALA A 85 -17.91 -8.64 3.86
N TYR A 86 -17.61 -8.05 2.70
CA TYR A 86 -18.55 -7.17 1.99
C TYR A 86 -19.83 -7.88 1.58
N LEU A 87 -19.72 -9.12 1.10
CA LEU A 87 -20.88 -9.92 0.68
C LEU A 87 -21.76 -10.36 1.86
N LYS A 88 -21.22 -10.39 3.08
CA LYS A 88 -21.93 -10.77 4.31
C LYS A 88 -22.56 -9.58 5.04
N ALA A 89 -22.12 -8.36 4.77
CA ALA A 89 -22.74 -7.18 5.36
C ALA A 89 -24.10 -6.94 4.67
N PRO A 90 -25.24 -6.93 5.39
CA PRO A 90 -26.49 -6.48 4.80
C PRO A 90 -26.34 -5.03 4.35
N GLY A 91 -26.77 -4.74 3.12
CA GLY A 91 -26.83 -3.39 2.57
C GLY A 91 -27.88 -2.52 3.25
#